data_AF-A0A958GA46-F1
#
_entry.id   AF-A0A958GA46-F1
#
_cell.length_a   1.000
_cell.length_b   1.000
_cell.length_c   1.000
_cell.angle_alpha   90.00
_cell.angle_beta   90.00
_cell.angle_gamma   90.00
#
_symmetry.space_group_name_H-M   'P 1'
#
loop_
_entity.id
_entity.type
_entity.pdbx_description
1 polymer ?
#
loop_
_entity_poly.entity_id
_entity_poly.type
_entity_poly.pdbx_seq_one_letter_code
_entity_poly.pdbx_strand_id
1 'polypeptide(L)'
;MSHKMINRTFEILLEQVEESIGSLNERGAGAFRFGDYEGARHLLGDAEGITYFRQKVKALQGEWQALFYNQNNALASDPDTASPAPRGLRTPEEKFRLPILESLIELNGSGSYEQVLELVEQKMEAVINDYDCESLP
;
A
#
# COMPACT_ATOMS: atom_id res chain seq x y z
N MET A 1 7.20 14.56 -9.73
CA MET A 1 7.02 13.12 -10.02
C MET A 1 6.05 12.54 -9.00
N SER A 2 5.09 11.71 -9.41
CA SER A 2 4.05 11.21 -8.50
C SER A 2 4.63 10.27 -7.43
N HIS A 3 4.31 10.48 -6.16
CA HIS A 3 4.69 9.59 -5.04
C HIS A 3 4.34 8.12 -5.33
N LYS A 4 3.18 7.88 -5.98
CA LYS A 4 2.74 6.55 -6.42
C LYS A 4 3.71 5.92 -7.42
N MET A 5 4.28 6.70 -8.33
CA MET A 5 5.25 6.21 -9.32
C MET A 5 6.55 5.75 -8.64
N ILE A 6 7.06 6.53 -7.68
CA ILE A 6 8.31 6.20 -7.00
C ILE A 6 8.14 4.94 -6.13
N ASN A 7 7.02 4.82 -5.40
CA ASN A 7 6.70 3.58 -4.70
C ASN A 7 6.59 2.39 -5.66
N ARG A 8 5.97 2.58 -6.82
CA ARG A 8 5.90 1.52 -7.84
C ARG A 8 7.28 1.12 -8.36
N THR A 9 8.20 2.07 -8.54
CA THR A 9 9.58 1.77 -8.93
C THR A 9 10.32 0.98 -7.83
N PHE A 10 10.11 1.31 -6.56
CA PHE A 10 10.64 0.52 -5.44
C PHE A 10 10.08 -0.92 -5.43
N GLU A 11 8.78 -1.09 -5.66
CA GLU A 11 8.15 -2.42 -5.76
C GLU A 11 8.76 -3.25 -6.89
N ILE A 12 8.89 -2.67 -8.08
CA ILE A 12 9.49 -3.35 -9.24
C ILE A 12 10.94 -3.75 -8.92
N LEU A 13 11.72 -2.86 -8.31
CA LEU A 13 13.09 -3.18 -7.95
C LEU A 13 13.18 -4.30 -6.91
N LEU A 14 12.32 -4.28 -5.89
CA LEU A 14 12.25 -5.35 -4.89
C LEU A 14 11.85 -6.69 -5.51
N GLU A 15 10.88 -6.70 -6.43
CA GLU A 15 10.47 -7.90 -7.17
C GLU A 15 11.64 -8.52 -7.96
N GLN A 16 12.41 -7.69 -8.65
CA GLN A 16 13.60 -8.16 -9.39
C GLN A 16 14.70 -8.72 -8.49
N VAL A 17 14.85 -8.15 -7.29
CA VAL A 17 15.78 -8.70 -6.27
C VAL A 17 15.29 -10.06 -5.75
N GLU A 18 13.98 -10.24 -5.54
CA GLU A 18 13.41 -11.53 -5.11
C GLU A 18 13.57 -12.60 -6.19
N GLU A 19 13.36 -12.26 -7.46
CA GLU A 19 13.60 -13.15 -8.59
C GLU A 19 15.07 -13.62 -8.63
N SER A 20 16.00 -12.69 -8.38
CA SER A 20 17.43 -13.01 -8.29
C SER A 20 17.73 -13.99 -7.14
N ILE A 21 17.13 -13.79 -5.97
CA ILE A 21 17.25 -14.73 -4.83
C ILE A 21 16.67 -16.10 -5.19
N GLY A 22 15.50 -16.13 -5.85
CA GLY A 22 14.86 -17.36 -6.33
C GLY A 22 15.77 -18.16 -7.26
N SER A 23 16.34 -17.51 -8.28
CA SER A 23 17.31 -18.12 -9.19
C SER A 23 18.53 -18.69 -8.46
N LEU A 24 19.02 -17.97 -7.45
CA LEU A 24 20.19 -18.37 -6.68
C LEU A 24 19.89 -19.58 -5.78
N ASN A 25 18.70 -19.65 -5.20
CA ASN A 25 18.23 -20.81 -4.44
C ASN A 25 18.08 -22.06 -5.31
N GLU A 26 17.57 -21.93 -6.54
CA GLU A 26 17.49 -23.06 -7.48
C GLU A 26 18.88 -23.60 -7.83
N ARG A 27 19.82 -22.71 -8.13
CA ARG A 27 21.22 -23.07 -8.40
C ARG A 27 21.88 -23.72 -7.19
N GLY A 28 21.66 -23.19 -5.98
CA GLY A 28 22.17 -23.75 -4.74
C GLY A 28 21.62 -25.15 -4.46
N ALA A 29 20.31 -25.34 -4.65
CA ALA A 29 19.68 -26.65 -4.55
C ALA A 29 20.24 -27.65 -5.57
N GLY A 30 20.58 -27.18 -6.78
CA GLY A 30 21.31 -27.97 -7.78
C GLY A 30 22.69 -28.40 -7.27
N ALA A 31 23.51 -27.45 -6.82
CA ALA A 31 24.86 -27.73 -6.30
C ALA A 31 24.85 -28.76 -5.17
N PHE A 32 23.89 -28.66 -4.22
CA PHE A 32 23.70 -29.64 -3.17
C PHE A 32 23.37 -31.05 -3.69
N ARG A 33 22.52 -31.17 -4.73
CA ARG A 33 22.16 -32.47 -5.31
C ARG A 33 23.36 -33.17 -5.96
N PHE A 34 24.27 -32.40 -6.56
CA PHE A 34 25.46 -32.94 -7.22
C PHE A 34 26.67 -33.11 -6.27
N GLY A 35 26.51 -32.79 -4.99
CA GLY A 35 27.58 -32.88 -3.99
C GLY A 35 28.65 -31.78 -4.13
N ASP A 36 28.36 -30.71 -4.88
CA ASP A 36 29.24 -29.54 -4.99
C ASP A 36 29.01 -28.58 -3.82
N TYR A 37 29.60 -28.93 -2.68
CA TYR A 37 29.46 -28.16 -1.45
C TYR A 37 30.22 -26.83 -1.47
N GLU A 38 31.31 -26.73 -2.23
CA GLU A 38 32.06 -25.48 -2.43
C GLU A 38 31.23 -24.48 -3.24
N GLY A 39 30.68 -24.91 -4.37
CA GLY A 39 29.79 -24.08 -5.18
C GLY A 39 28.54 -23.66 -4.41
N ALA A 40 27.94 -24.58 -3.63
CA ALA A 40 26.82 -24.26 -2.75
C ALA A 40 27.17 -23.20 -1.70
N ARG A 41 28.39 -23.25 -1.14
CA ARG A 41 28.85 -22.26 -0.14
C ARG A 41 29.06 -20.87 -0.75
N HIS A 42 29.58 -20.79 -1.97
CA HIS A 42 29.69 -19.51 -2.68
C HIS A 42 28.31 -18.91 -2.95
N LEU A 43 27.38 -19.72 -3.44
CA LEU A 43 26.00 -19.29 -3.70
C LEU A 43 25.31 -18.84 -2.41
N LEU A 44 25.55 -19.50 -1.28
CA LEU A 44 25.01 -19.05 0.00
C LEU A 44 25.49 -17.64 0.38
N GLY A 45 26.79 -17.36 0.20
CA GLY A 45 27.35 -16.02 0.45
C GLY A 45 26.75 -14.95 -0.47
N ASP A 46 26.55 -15.28 -1.76
CA ASP A 46 25.88 -14.39 -2.71
C ASP A 46 24.43 -14.11 -2.27
N ALA A 47 23.69 -15.14 -1.84
CA ALA A 47 22.32 -15.02 -1.36
C ALA A 47 22.21 -14.13 -0.10
N GLU A 48 23.16 -14.27 0.84
CA GLU A 48 23.25 -13.42 2.03
C GLU A 48 23.46 -11.94 1.63
N GLY A 49 24.38 -11.68 0.69
CA GLY A 49 24.65 -10.33 0.19
C GLY A 49 23.43 -9.68 -0.46
N ILE A 50 22.72 -10.42 -1.32
CA ILE A 50 21.51 -9.94 -2.00
C ILE A 50 20.36 -9.73 -0.98
N THR A 51 20.23 -10.63 0.00
CA THR A 51 19.23 -10.48 1.08
C THR A 51 19.49 -9.23 1.91
N TYR A 52 20.75 -8.94 2.22
CA TYR A 52 21.13 -7.72 2.93
C TYR A 52 20.84 -6.47 2.10
N PHE A 53 21.13 -6.50 0.79
CA PHE A 53 20.79 -5.41 -0.12
C PHE A 53 19.27 -5.17 -0.17
N ARG A 54 18.45 -6.23 -0.29
CA ARG A 54 16.99 -6.17 -0.24
C ARG A 54 16.48 -5.45 1.02
N GLN A 55 17.05 -5.77 2.17
CA GLN A 55 16.68 -5.11 3.44
C GLN A 55 16.97 -3.61 3.41
N LYS A 56 18.12 -3.20 2.87
CA LYS A 56 18.45 -1.77 2.70
C LYS A 56 17.48 -1.05 1.79
N VAL A 57 17.13 -1.65 0.65
CA VAL A 57 16.14 -1.07 -0.28
C VAL A 57 14.79 -0.91 0.41
N LYS A 58 14.34 -1.92 1.16
CA LYS A 58 13.07 -1.87 1.88
C LYS A 58 13.07 -0.80 2.98
N ALA A 59 14.19 -0.64 3.70
CA ALA A 59 14.34 0.46 4.65
C ALA A 59 14.26 1.82 3.95
N LEU A 60 14.96 1.99 2.83
CA LEU A 60 14.93 3.22 2.04
C LEU A 60 13.53 3.53 1.48
N GLN A 61 12.78 2.51 1.06
CA GLN A 61 11.38 2.67 0.66
C GLN A 61 10.53 3.18 1.84
N GLY A 62 10.72 2.64 3.03
CA GLY A 62 10.01 3.09 4.24
C GLY A 62 10.38 4.52 4.64
N GLU A 63 11.67 4.87 4.62
CA GLU A 63 12.15 6.24 4.84
C GLU A 63 11.55 7.21 3.82
N TRP A 64 11.55 6.83 2.54
CA TRP A 64 10.93 7.61 1.47
C TRP A 64 9.44 7.83 1.74
N GLN A 65 8.71 6.78 2.14
CA GLN A 65 7.29 6.89 2.47
C GLN A 65 7.03 7.80 3.67
N ALA A 66 7.85 7.69 4.73
CA ALA A 66 7.73 8.50 5.94
C ALA A 66 7.90 10.01 5.66
N LEU A 67 8.78 10.39 4.73
CA LEU A 67 8.97 11.79 4.33
C LEU A 67 7.70 12.43 3.76
N PHE A 68 6.82 11.65 3.12
CA PHE A 68 5.57 12.15 2.54
C PHE A 68 4.34 11.87 3.42
N TYR A 69 4.35 10.81 4.24
CA TYR A 69 3.33 10.62 5.28
C TYR A 69 3.36 11.75 6.32
N ASN A 70 4.56 12.21 6.70
CA ASN A 70 4.70 13.34 7.61
C ASN A 70 4.33 14.69 6.98
N GLN A 71 4.45 14.86 5.66
CA GLN A 71 3.96 16.09 4.99
C GLN A 71 2.43 16.18 4.95
N ASN A 72 1.73 15.03 4.81
CA ASN A 72 0.27 15.01 4.87
C ASN A 72 -0.27 15.11 6.31
N ASN A 73 0.48 14.67 7.32
CA ASN A 73 0.10 14.80 8.74
C ASN A 73 0.58 16.10 9.42
N ALA A 74 1.52 16.84 8.83
CA ALA A 74 1.96 18.14 9.36
C ALA A 74 0.89 19.25 9.21
N LEU A 75 -0.19 19.00 8.45
CA LEU A 75 -1.40 19.83 8.43
C LEU A 75 -2.47 19.34 9.43
N ALA A 76 -2.23 18.21 10.12
CA ALA A 76 -3.15 17.60 11.07
C ALA A 76 -2.57 17.55 12.49
N SER A 77 -1.86 18.60 12.89
CA SER A 77 -1.51 18.84 14.29
C SER A 77 -1.58 20.32 14.61
N ASP A 78 -2.81 20.80 14.73
CA ASP A 78 -3.14 21.82 15.71
C ASP A 78 -4.17 21.21 16.67
N PRO A 79 -3.84 20.92 17.93
CA PRO A 79 -4.76 20.29 18.87
C PRO A 79 -5.68 21.31 19.58
N ASP A 80 -5.78 22.55 19.08
CA ASP A 80 -6.67 23.54 19.65
C ASP A 80 -7.46 24.28 18.56
N THR A 81 -8.79 24.26 18.70
CA THR A 81 -9.82 25.05 17.97
C THR A 81 -10.63 24.36 16.87
N ALA A 82 -11.30 23.25 17.19
CA ALA A 82 -12.68 23.04 16.74
C ALA A 82 -13.37 22.02 17.63
N SER A 83 -14.37 22.47 18.39
CA SER A 83 -15.24 21.60 19.17
C SER A 83 -15.75 20.46 18.28
N PRO A 84 -15.56 19.17 18.64
CA PRO A 84 -16.04 18.08 17.82
C PRO A 84 -17.56 18.14 17.74
N ALA A 85 -18.09 18.07 16.51
CA ALA A 85 -19.50 17.83 16.27
C ALA A 85 -19.93 16.59 17.10
N PRO A 86 -21.08 16.63 17.77
CA PRO A 86 -21.47 15.62 18.75
C PRO A 86 -21.40 14.22 18.11
N ARG A 87 -20.60 13.35 18.73
CA ARG A 87 -20.40 11.96 18.32
C ARG A 87 -21.76 11.29 18.17
N GLY A 88 -22.06 10.77 16.98
CA GLY A 88 -23.28 10.00 16.69
C GLY A 88 -24.17 10.52 15.57
N LEU A 89 -23.82 11.61 14.88
CA LEU A 89 -24.62 12.15 13.77
C LEU A 89 -24.17 11.71 12.36
N ARG A 90 -22.91 11.27 12.22
CA ARG A 90 -22.37 10.71 10.97
C ARG A 90 -22.68 9.23 10.81
N THR A 91 -22.89 8.82 9.58
CA THR A 91 -23.14 7.42 9.24
C THR A 91 -21.90 6.58 9.60
N PRO A 92 -22.04 5.44 10.32
CA PRO A 92 -20.91 4.59 10.64
C PRO A 92 -20.17 4.12 9.39
N GLU A 93 -18.84 4.12 9.42
CA GLU A 93 -17.99 3.70 8.29
C GLU A 93 -18.35 2.31 7.76
N GLU A 94 -18.82 1.41 8.63
CA GLU A 94 -19.25 0.06 8.25
C GLU A 94 -20.39 0.06 7.22
N LYS A 95 -21.28 1.06 7.27
CA LYS A 95 -22.41 1.17 6.32
C LYS A 95 -21.98 1.61 4.92
N PHE A 96 -20.83 2.26 4.79
CA PHE A 96 -20.28 2.68 3.49
C PHE A 96 -19.57 1.54 2.75
N ARG A 97 -19.09 0.50 3.46
CA ARG A 97 -18.28 -0.57 2.86
C ARG A 97 -18.99 -1.31 1.74
N LEU A 98 -20.25 -1.70 1.98
CA LEU A 98 -21.01 -2.50 1.01
C LEU A 98 -21.43 -1.68 -0.22
N PRO A 99 -21.96 -0.45 -0.10
CA PRO A 99 -22.23 0.45 -1.24
C PRO A 99 -20.98 0.75 -2.08
N ILE A 100 -19.82 0.98 -1.46
CA ILE A 100 -18.56 1.23 -2.21
C ILE A 100 -18.17 0.01 -3.04
N LEU A 101 -18.26 -1.19 -2.47
CA LEU A 101 -17.91 -2.42 -3.18
C LEU A 101 -18.89 -2.71 -4.32
N GLU A 102 -20.19 -2.47 -4.13
CA GLU A 102 -21.18 -2.58 -5.20
C GLU A 102 -20.91 -1.59 -6.34
N SER A 103 -20.62 -0.33 -6.03
CA SER A 103 -20.27 0.69 -7.03
C SER A 103 -19.02 0.28 -7.81
N LEU A 104 -18.02 -0.32 -7.15
CA LEU A 104 -16.85 -0.83 -7.84
C LEU A 104 -17.17 -2.04 -8.74
N ILE A 105 -18.07 -2.93 -8.33
CA ILE A 105 -18.54 -4.05 -9.16
C ILE A 105 -19.26 -3.52 -10.41
N GLU A 106 -20.13 -2.52 -10.26
CA GLU A 106 -20.84 -1.87 -11.38
C GLU A 106 -19.89 -1.16 -12.34
N LEU A 107 -18.78 -0.62 -11.83
CA LEU A 107 -17.68 -0.05 -12.61
C LEU A 107 -16.66 -1.09 -13.08
N ASN A 108 -17.03 -2.39 -13.10
CA ASN A 108 -16.19 -3.48 -13.59
C ASN A 108 -14.84 -3.63 -12.84
N GLY A 109 -14.87 -3.37 -11.53
CA GLY A 109 -13.73 -3.48 -10.61
C GLY A 109 -12.90 -2.21 -10.42
N SER A 110 -13.14 -1.15 -11.21
CA SER A 110 -12.38 0.10 -11.10
C SER A 110 -13.12 1.31 -11.68
N GLY A 111 -13.13 2.44 -10.98
CA GLY A 111 -13.81 3.67 -11.42
C GLY A 111 -13.04 4.93 -11.08
N SER A 112 -13.42 6.06 -11.70
CA SER A 112 -12.94 7.37 -11.25
C SER A 112 -13.53 7.71 -9.88
N TYR A 113 -12.85 8.57 -9.12
CA TYR A 113 -13.32 8.99 -7.81
C TYR A 113 -14.73 9.60 -7.86
N GLU A 114 -14.98 10.48 -8.83
CA GLU A 114 -16.28 11.12 -9.05
C GLU A 114 -17.39 10.10 -9.35
N GLN A 115 -17.10 9.11 -10.21
CA GLN A 115 -18.06 8.06 -10.59
C GLN A 115 -18.42 7.14 -9.41
N VAL A 116 -17.43 6.78 -8.59
CA VAL A 116 -17.67 5.95 -7.40
C VAL A 116 -18.52 6.71 -6.40
N LEU A 117 -18.23 7.99 -6.16
CA LEU A 117 -19.00 8.82 -5.24
C LEU A 117 -20.46 8.99 -5.67
N GLU A 118 -20.71 9.29 -6.94
CA GLU A 118 -22.08 9.44 -7.47
C GLU A 118 -22.92 8.17 -7.26
N LEU A 119 -22.34 7.00 -7.53
CA LEU A 119 -23.02 5.71 -7.31
C LEU A 119 -23.23 5.39 -5.83
N VAL A 120 -22.24 5.71 -4.97
CA VAL A 120 -22.36 5.51 -3.52
C VAL A 120 -23.43 6.43 -2.94
N GLU A 121 -23.48 7.70 -3.35
CA GLU A 121 -24.50 8.66 -2.95
C GLU A 121 -25.90 8.17 -3.33
N GLN A 122 -26.08 7.71 -4.58
CA GLN A 122 -27.35 7.16 -5.04
C GLN A 122 -27.77 5.91 -4.24
N LYS A 123 -26.84 5.00 -3.93
CA LYS A 123 -27.13 3.78 -3.16
C LYS A 123 -27.40 4.05 -1.68
N MET A 124 -26.84 5.14 -1.15
CA MET A 124 -26.94 5.52 0.25
C MET A 124 -27.92 6.65 0.52
N GLU A 125 -28.69 7.11 -0.48
CA GLU A 125 -29.67 8.20 -0.34
C GLU A 125 -30.62 8.03 0.87
N ALA A 126 -30.97 6.78 1.23
CA ALA A 126 -31.84 6.48 2.37
C ALA A 126 -31.13 6.48 3.75
N VAL A 127 -29.80 6.57 3.78
CA VAL A 127 -28.96 6.38 4.98
C VAL A 127 -28.00 7.53 5.22
N ILE A 128 -27.51 8.17 4.15
CA ILE A 128 -26.56 9.28 4.20
C ILE A 128 -27.24 10.51 4.80
N ASN A 129 -26.51 11.23 5.64
CA ASN A 129 -27.01 12.41 6.34
C ASN A 129 -26.24 13.66 5.89
N ASP A 130 -26.79 14.85 6.12
CA ASP A 130 -26.17 16.12 5.68
C ASP A 130 -24.72 16.28 6.20
N TYR A 131 -24.43 15.72 7.38
CA TYR A 131 -23.10 15.69 7.99
C TYR A 131 -22.07 14.81 7.27
N ASP A 132 -22.52 13.83 6.48
CA ASP A 132 -21.64 12.94 5.69
C ASP A 132 -21.18 13.64 4.40
N CYS A 133 -21.95 14.64 3.93
CA CYS A 133 -21.65 15.44 2.74
C CYS A 133 -20.84 16.71 3.05
N GLU A 134 -20.56 17.00 4.31
CA GLU A 134 -19.69 18.11 4.70
C GLU A 134 -18.23 17.81 4.32
N SER A 135 -17.62 18.72 3.55
CA SER A 135 -16.19 18.69 3.23
C SER A 135 -15.37 18.60 4.52
N LEU A 136 -14.51 17.59 4.60
CA LEU A 136 -13.53 17.49 5.68
C LEU A 136 -12.62 18.74 5.62
N PRO A 137 -12.37 19.41 6.77
CA PRO A 137 -11.46 20.55 6.83
C PRO A 137 -10.02 20.17 6.51
#